data_AF-A0A1W2DQH9-F1
#
_entry.id   AF-A0A1W2DQH9-F1
#
_cell.length_a   1.000
_cell.length_b   1.000
_cell.length_c   1.000
_cell.angle_alpha   90.00
_cell.angle_beta   90.00
_cell.angle_gamma   90.00
#
_symmetry.space_group_name_H-M   'P 1'
#
loop_
_entity.id
_entity.type
_entity.pdbx_description
1 polymer ?
#
loop_
_entity_poly.entity_id
_entity_poly.type
_entity_poly.pdbx_seq_one_letter_code
_entity_poly.pdbx_strand_id
1 'polypeptide(L)'
;MSTAYKYDVFISYSHKDRLWVTKELLPKLEQHRFKIFIDFRDFQSGRFSVTEMERGVNSSKRVLLVLTDDYIKSDWGTFENVMGQTTDPAAINRKRIPVLRGSCDIPLRLQIIHYRDLRNNDSQQWDLLIRDLI
;
A
#
# COMPACT_ATOMS: atom_id res chain seq x y z
N MET A 1 -8.64 1.90 -25.18
CA MET A 1 -7.81 0.69 -24.95
C MET A 1 -7.47 0.64 -23.46
N SER A 2 -7.99 -0.34 -22.73
CA SER A 2 -7.67 -0.52 -21.32
C SER A 2 -6.20 -0.94 -21.21
N THR A 3 -5.32 -0.01 -20.82
CA THR A 3 -3.94 -0.39 -20.49
C THR A 3 -3.98 -1.14 -19.16
N ALA A 4 -3.79 -2.46 -19.22
CA ALA A 4 -3.68 -3.28 -18.03
C ALA A 4 -2.55 -2.72 -17.14
N TYR A 5 -2.84 -2.52 -15.85
CA TYR A 5 -1.81 -2.13 -14.89
C TYR A 5 -0.63 -3.12 -14.94
N LYS A 6 0.60 -2.61 -14.85
CA LYS A 6 1.80 -3.46 -14.86
C LYS A 6 1.88 -4.33 -13.60
N TYR A 7 1.38 -3.78 -12.48
CA TYR A 7 1.37 -4.41 -11.17
C TYR A 7 -0.07 -4.47 -10.64
N ASP A 8 -0.34 -5.49 -9.83
CA ASP A 8 -1.61 -5.62 -9.13
C ASP A 8 -1.62 -4.71 -7.90
N VAL A 9 -0.51 -4.68 -7.15
CA VAL A 9 -0.42 -3.97 -5.87
C VAL A 9 0.90 -3.23 -5.74
N PHE A 10 0.83 -1.96 -5.38
CA PHE A 10 1.96 -1.22 -4.79
C PHE A 10 1.86 -1.28 -3.27
N ILE A 11 2.94 -1.67 -2.58
CA ILE A 11 3.00 -1.66 -1.11
C ILE A 11 3.67 -0.37 -0.64
N SER A 12 2.91 0.49 0.03
CA SER A 12 3.42 1.70 0.70
C SER A 12 3.48 1.46 2.21
N TYR A 13 4.68 1.61 2.78
CA TYR A 13 4.98 1.24 4.16
C TYR A 13 6.18 2.06 4.67
N SER A 14 6.38 2.14 5.98
CA SER A 14 7.59 2.76 6.55
C SER A 14 8.77 1.81 6.45
N HIS A 15 9.97 2.29 6.12
CA HIS A 15 11.16 1.43 6.09
C HIS A 15 11.45 0.71 7.42
N LYS A 16 10.93 1.21 8.56
CA LYS A 16 11.00 0.53 9.85
C LYS A 16 10.17 -0.77 9.90
N ASP A 17 9.14 -0.86 9.08
CA ASP A 17 8.28 -2.05 8.93
C ASP A 17 8.81 -3.05 7.89
N ARG A 18 9.96 -2.77 7.25
CA ARG A 18 10.51 -3.57 6.15
C ARG A 18 10.67 -5.05 6.50
N LEU A 19 11.08 -5.35 7.72
CA LEU A 19 11.27 -6.74 8.15
C LEU A 19 9.96 -7.53 8.10
N TRP A 20 8.87 -6.95 8.61
CA TRP A 20 7.54 -7.58 8.56
C TRP A 20 7.02 -7.64 7.12
N VAL A 21 7.19 -6.56 6.34
CA VAL A 21 6.75 -6.55 4.93
C VAL A 21 7.45 -7.64 4.12
N THR A 22 8.77 -7.80 4.27
CA THR A 22 9.56 -8.77 3.50
C THR A 22 9.40 -10.22 3.95
N LYS A 23 9.15 -10.46 5.24
CA LYS A 23 9.01 -11.82 5.79
C LYS A 23 7.58 -12.35 5.80
N GLU A 24 6.59 -11.46 5.90
CA GLU A 24 5.19 -11.86 6.11
C GLU A 24 4.29 -11.43 4.94
N LEU A 25 4.21 -10.11 4.68
CA LEU A 25 3.24 -9.57 3.75
C LEU A 25 3.55 -9.94 2.30
N LEU A 26 4.75 -9.62 1.85
CA LEU A 26 5.18 -9.80 0.47
C LEU A 26 5.10 -11.26 0.02
N PRO A 27 5.64 -12.25 0.78
CA PRO A 27 5.55 -13.65 0.38
C PRO A 27 4.11 -14.15 0.27
N LYS A 28 3.21 -13.76 1.20
CA LYS A 28 1.79 -14.15 1.14
C LYS A 28 1.12 -13.60 -0.12
N LEU A 29 1.32 -12.31 -0.44
CA LEU A 29 0.73 -11.74 -1.66
C LEU A 29 1.28 -12.41 -2.93
N GLU A 30 2.57 -12.71 -2.98
CA GLU A 30 3.19 -13.39 -4.13
C GLU A 30 2.73 -14.85 -4.26
N GLN A 31 2.45 -15.55 -3.16
CA GLN A 31 1.83 -16.89 -3.18
C GLN A 31 0.44 -16.88 -3.83
N HIS A 32 -0.31 -15.79 -3.65
CA HIS A 32 -1.58 -15.54 -4.35
C HIS A 32 -1.41 -14.97 -5.77
N ARG A 33 -0.17 -14.96 -6.30
CA ARG A 33 0.20 -14.58 -7.67
C ARG A 33 0.01 -13.11 -8.02
N PHE A 34 -0.12 -12.22 -7.02
CA PHE A 34 -0.12 -10.79 -7.27
C PHE A 34 1.26 -10.31 -7.75
N LYS A 35 1.27 -9.45 -8.78
CA LYS A 35 2.46 -8.73 -9.22
C LYS A 35 2.65 -7.50 -8.34
N ILE A 36 3.73 -7.47 -7.56
CA ILE A 36 3.96 -6.44 -6.55
C ILE A 36 4.97 -5.41 -7.04
N PHE A 37 4.65 -4.13 -6.87
CA PHE A 37 5.59 -3.02 -6.91
C PHE A 37 6.04 -2.73 -5.48
N ILE A 38 7.35 -2.73 -5.22
CA ILE A 38 7.90 -2.47 -3.88
C ILE A 38 9.22 -1.71 -3.96
N ASP A 39 9.43 -0.81 -3.00
CA ASP A 39 10.52 0.16 -2.98
C ASP A 39 11.89 -0.44 -3.27
N PHE A 40 12.30 -1.48 -2.53
CA PHE A 40 13.65 -2.02 -2.62
C PHE A 40 13.91 -2.88 -3.86
N ARG A 41 12.88 -3.21 -4.66
CA ARG A 41 13.02 -3.98 -5.90
C ARG A 41 12.84 -3.09 -7.13
N ASP A 42 11.84 -2.22 -7.08
CA ASP A 42 11.38 -1.50 -8.25
C ASP A 42 11.92 -0.08 -8.32
N PHE A 43 12.21 0.59 -7.20
CA PHE A 43 12.68 1.98 -7.25
C PHE A 43 14.01 2.08 -7.98
N GLN A 44 14.11 3.07 -8.86
CA GLN A 44 15.30 3.32 -9.67
C GLN A 44 16.26 4.27 -8.95
N SER A 45 17.52 3.84 -8.79
CA SER A 45 18.58 4.69 -8.22
C SER A 45 18.75 5.98 -9.02
N GLY A 46 18.93 7.09 -8.31
CA GLY A 46 19.06 8.43 -8.92
C GLY A 46 17.73 9.15 -9.19
N ARG A 47 16.57 8.52 -8.93
CA ARG A 47 15.26 9.18 -8.96
C ARG A 47 14.81 9.55 -7.55
N PHE A 48 14.00 10.61 -7.43
CA PHE A 48 13.42 11.01 -6.16
C PHE A 48 12.37 9.98 -5.69
N SER A 49 12.37 9.65 -4.39
CA SER A 49 11.43 8.68 -3.82
C SER A 49 9.96 9.03 -4.08
N VAL A 50 9.62 10.33 -4.08
CA VAL A 50 8.26 10.81 -4.40
C VAL A 50 7.85 10.45 -5.83
N THR A 51 8.76 10.60 -6.80
CA THR A 51 8.50 10.25 -8.21
C THR A 51 8.39 8.73 -8.41
N GLU A 52 9.14 7.95 -7.62
CA GLU A 52 9.03 6.50 -7.64
C GLU A 52 7.74 6.01 -6.99
N MET A 53 7.28 6.69 -5.93
CA MET A 53 5.98 6.47 -5.30
C MET A 53 4.84 6.78 -6.28
N GLU A 54 4.88 7.91 -6.99
CA GLU A 54 3.95 8.24 -8.06
C GLU A 54 3.91 7.15 -9.14
N ARG A 55 5.08 6.64 -9.54
CA ARG A 55 5.16 5.53 -10.50
C ARG A 55 4.50 4.26 -9.96
N GLY A 56 4.74 3.92 -8.69
CA GLY A 56 4.09 2.79 -8.02
C GLY A 56 2.56 2.94 -8.02
N VAL A 57 2.05 4.12 -7.64
CA VAL A 57 0.62 4.40 -7.63
C VAL A 57 0.02 4.35 -9.03
N ASN A 58 0.67 4.93 -10.04
CA ASN A 58 0.12 4.99 -11.40
C ASN A 58 0.19 3.66 -12.14
N SER A 59 1.21 2.84 -11.85
CA SER A 59 1.40 1.54 -12.52
C SER A 59 0.72 0.35 -11.82
N SER A 60 0.11 0.57 -10.66
CA SER A 60 -0.55 -0.48 -9.86
C SER A 60 -2.07 -0.32 -9.81
N LYS A 61 -2.79 -1.45 -9.86
CA LYS A 61 -4.26 -1.50 -9.76
C LYS A 61 -4.77 -1.12 -8.36
N ARG A 62 -4.04 -1.50 -7.32
CA ARG A 62 -4.27 -1.16 -5.91
C ARG A 62 -3.00 -0.64 -5.27
N VAL A 63 -3.17 0.14 -4.22
CA VAL A 63 -2.12 0.60 -3.32
C VAL A 63 -2.46 0.15 -1.92
N LEU A 64 -1.62 -0.71 -1.37
CA LEU A 64 -1.75 -1.25 -0.03
C LEU A 64 -0.96 -0.39 0.95
N LEU A 65 -1.64 0.19 1.95
CA LEU A 65 -1.04 1.07 2.95
C LEU A 65 -0.82 0.30 4.24
N VAL A 66 0.43 0.12 4.65
CA VAL A 66 0.76 -0.54 5.92
C VAL A 66 0.78 0.50 7.03
N LEU A 67 -0.34 0.62 7.74
CA LEU A 67 -0.53 1.62 8.78
C LEU A 67 0.13 1.18 10.10
N THR A 68 1.12 1.96 10.49
CA THR A 68 1.85 1.92 11.75
C THR A 68 2.12 3.36 12.20
N ASP A 69 2.45 3.56 13.48
CA ASP A 69 2.81 4.90 13.98
C ASP A 69 3.99 5.49 13.19
N ASP A 70 4.96 4.64 12.84
CA ASP A 70 6.09 5.02 12.01
C ASP A 70 5.64 5.49 10.61
N TYR A 71 4.75 4.74 9.94
CA TYR A 71 4.24 5.14 8.63
C TYR A 71 3.49 6.47 8.66
N ILE A 72 2.66 6.70 9.69
CA ILE A 72 1.93 7.95 9.84
C ILE A 72 2.88 9.14 10.04
N LYS A 73 3.99 8.95 10.75
CA LYS A 73 4.97 10.01 11.05
C LYS A 73 5.95 10.29 9.91
N SER A 74 6.32 9.30 9.09
CA SER A 74 7.37 9.45 8.07
C SER A 74 6.87 9.54 6.63
N ASP A 75 5.90 8.70 6.24
CA ASP A 75 5.61 8.45 4.81
C ASP A 75 4.20 8.89 4.40
N TRP A 76 3.27 8.97 5.35
CA TRP A 76 1.87 9.35 5.09
C TRP A 76 1.74 10.70 4.38
N GLY A 77 2.47 11.73 4.83
CA GLY A 77 2.38 13.06 4.23
C GLY A 77 2.81 13.10 2.76
N THR A 78 3.90 12.41 2.42
CA THR A 78 4.34 12.28 1.02
C THR A 78 3.34 11.48 0.20
N PHE A 79 2.84 10.36 0.74
CA PHE A 79 1.83 9.55 0.06
C PHE A 79 0.53 10.32 -0.21
N GLU A 80 0.04 11.08 0.77
CA GLU A 80 -1.16 11.89 0.64
C GLU A 80 -1.02 12.95 -0.47
N ASN A 81 0.14 13.61 -0.52
CA ASN A 81 0.46 14.57 -1.57
C ASN A 81 0.50 13.93 -2.97
N VAL A 82 1.08 12.73 -3.08
CA VAL A 82 1.06 11.96 -4.34
C VAL A 82 -0.38 11.62 -4.73
N MET A 83 -1.18 11.10 -3.80
CA MET A 83 -2.57 10.71 -4.09
C MET A 83 -3.45 11.86 -4.56
N GLY A 84 -3.26 13.06 -4.02
CA GLY A 84 -3.98 14.26 -4.46
C GLY A 84 -3.74 14.62 -5.93
N GLN A 85 -2.64 14.13 -6.52
CA GLN A 85 -2.25 14.39 -7.91
C GLN A 85 -2.60 13.24 -8.86
N THR A 86 -3.19 12.16 -8.36
CA THR A 86 -3.52 10.97 -9.17
C THR A 86 -4.94 11.01 -9.74
N THR A 87 -5.28 10.03 -10.59
CA THR A 87 -6.61 9.90 -11.21
C THR A 87 -7.73 9.44 -10.28
N ASP A 88 -7.44 9.12 -9.01
CA ASP A 88 -8.44 8.69 -8.02
C ASP A 88 -8.29 9.43 -6.66
N PRO A 89 -8.36 10.77 -6.63
CA PRO A 89 -8.14 11.54 -5.39
C PRO A 89 -9.27 11.27 -4.38
N ALA A 90 -10.51 11.13 -4.86
CA ALA A 90 -11.71 10.87 -4.07
C ALA A 90 -11.89 9.40 -3.62
N ALA A 91 -10.95 8.49 -3.93
CA ALA A 91 -11.05 7.05 -3.65
C ALA A 91 -12.29 6.35 -4.23
N ILE A 92 -12.87 6.86 -5.31
CA ILE A 92 -14.04 6.26 -5.97
C ILE A 92 -13.66 4.89 -6.53
N ASN A 93 -12.44 4.74 -7.05
CA ASN A 93 -11.98 3.49 -7.65
C ASN A 93 -11.43 2.49 -6.62
N ARG A 94 -11.57 2.78 -5.31
CA ARG A 94 -11.03 1.96 -4.22
C ARG A 94 -9.55 1.63 -4.42
N LYS A 95 -8.79 2.61 -4.92
CA LYS A 95 -7.37 2.42 -5.22
C LYS A 95 -6.53 2.22 -3.96
N ARG A 96 -6.98 2.72 -2.80
CA ARG A 96 -6.28 2.66 -1.51
C ARG A 96 -6.90 1.57 -0.64
N ILE A 97 -6.11 0.56 -0.28
CA ILE A 97 -6.50 -0.51 0.65
C ILE A 97 -5.65 -0.35 1.92
N PRO A 98 -6.20 0.17 3.03
CA PRO A 98 -5.43 0.33 4.25
C PRO A 98 -5.41 -0.96 5.08
N VAL A 99 -4.25 -1.30 5.66
CA VAL A 99 -4.10 -2.39 6.62
C VAL A 99 -3.45 -1.88 7.89
N LEU A 100 -4.06 -2.16 9.04
CA LEU A 100 -3.55 -1.78 10.34
C LEU A 100 -2.57 -2.85 10.83
N ARG A 101 -1.29 -2.50 10.97
CA ARG A 101 -0.25 -3.41 11.46
C ARG A 101 0.28 -3.03 12.85
N GLY A 102 0.23 -1.76 13.22
CA GLY A 102 0.61 -1.26 14.54
C GLY A 102 -0.45 -0.34 15.13
N SER A 103 -0.30 0.04 16.39
CA SER A 103 -1.07 1.16 16.94
C SER A 103 -0.66 2.45 16.24
N CYS A 104 -1.62 3.25 15.79
CA CYS A 104 -1.37 4.58 15.24
C CYS A 104 -2.63 5.43 15.30
N ASP A 105 -2.46 6.75 15.34
CA ASP A 105 -3.55 7.68 15.11
C ASP A 105 -3.89 7.69 13.62
N ILE A 106 -4.96 6.99 13.25
CA ILE A 106 -5.39 6.87 11.86
C ILE A 106 -5.83 8.26 11.36
N PRO A 107 -5.24 8.80 10.27
CA PRO A 107 -5.63 10.08 9.71
C PRO A 107 -7.12 10.10 9.32
N LEU A 108 -7.79 11.26 9.47
CA LEU A 108 -9.23 11.40 9.26
C LEU A 108 -9.73 10.83 7.91
N ARG A 109 -8.96 11.06 6.83
CA ARG A 109 -9.28 10.53 5.49
C ARG A 109 -9.26 9.00 5.41
N LEU A 110 -8.49 8.33 6.27
CA LEU A 110 -8.45 6.88 6.38
C LEU A 110 -9.47 6.33 7.38
N GLN A 111 -9.91 7.12 8.37
CA GLN A 111 -10.94 6.70 9.33
C GLN A 111 -12.29 6.42 8.67
N ILE A 112 -12.58 7.11 7.56
CA ILE A 112 -13.81 6.92 6.77
C ILE A 112 -13.71 5.80 5.73
N ILE A 113 -12.58 5.09 5.68
CA ILE A 113 -12.34 3.96 4.77
C ILE A 113 -12.18 2.70 5.61
N HIS A 114 -12.83 1.61 5.19
CA HIS A 114 -12.63 0.32 5.83
C HIS A 114 -11.19 -0.17 5.66
N TYR A 115 -10.57 -0.63 6.75
CA TYR A 115 -9.24 -1.23 6.77
C TYR A 115 -9.31 -2.69 7.24
N ARG A 116 -8.25 -3.45 6.97
CA ARG A 116 -8.04 -4.79 7.55
C ARG A 116 -7.10 -4.71 8.74
N ASP A 117 -7.45 -5.35 9.84
CA ASP A 117 -6.61 -5.36 11.04
C ASP A 117 -5.70 -6.58 11.04
N LEU A 118 -4.41 -6.36 10.77
CA LEU A 118 -3.39 -7.41 10.70
C LEU A 118 -2.48 -7.43 11.93
N ARG A 119 -2.80 -6.70 13.01
CA ARG A 119 -1.98 -6.64 14.23
C ARG A 119 -1.74 -8.02 14.86
N ASN A 120 -2.76 -8.88 14.82
CA ASN A 120 -2.79 -10.18 15.47
C ASN A 120 -2.55 -11.37 14.51
N ASN A 121 -2.17 -11.11 13.26
CA ASN A 121 -1.99 -12.13 12.22
C ASN A 121 -3.21 -13.05 12.01
N ASP A 122 -4.41 -12.51 12.21
CA ASP A 122 -5.69 -13.22 12.06
C ASP A 122 -5.90 -13.68 10.62
N SER A 123 -6.10 -14.99 10.42
CA SER A 123 -6.29 -15.60 9.10
C SER A 123 -7.52 -15.06 8.38
N GLN A 124 -8.60 -14.73 9.10
CA GLN A 124 -9.80 -14.18 8.48
C GLN A 124 -9.54 -12.79 7.90
N GLN A 125 -8.76 -11.96 8.58
CA GLN A 125 -8.39 -10.63 8.10
C GLN A 125 -7.47 -10.71 6.88
N TRP A 126 -6.59 -11.71 6.83
CA TRP A 126 -5.78 -12.01 5.66
C TRP A 126 -6.62 -12.41 4.45
N ASP A 127 -7.57 -13.34 4.61
CA ASP A 127 -8.44 -13.77 3.51
C ASP A 127 -9.26 -12.59 2.93
N LEU A 128 -9.75 -11.73 3.83
CA LEU A 128 -10.46 -10.51 3.43
C LEU A 128 -9.55 -9.53 2.69
N LEU A 129 -8.30 -9.36 3.12
CA LEU A 129 -7.31 -8.56 2.39
C LEU A 129 -7.09 -9.11 0.97
N ILE A 130 -6.86 -10.42 0.84
CA ILE A 130 -6.65 -11.04 -0.47
C ILE A 130 -7.84 -10.78 -1.39
N ARG A 131 -9.07 -10.90 -0.87
CA ARG A 131 -10.30 -10.60 -1.61
C ARG A 131 -10.38 -9.14 -2.07
N ASP A 132 -9.94 -8.18 -1.24
CA ASP A 132 -9.99 -6.76 -1.58
C ASP A 132 -9.00 -6.36 -2.69
N LEU A 133 -7.96 -7.17 -2.89
CA LEU A 133 -6.90 -6.94 -3.89
C LEU A 133 -7.24 -7.54 -5.28
N ILE A 134 -8.24 -8.42 -5.36
CA ILE A 134 -8.78 -8.98 -6.61
C ILE A 134 -9.60 -7.93 -7.38
#